data_AF-A0A0V8CYI4-F1
#
_entry.id   AF-A0A0V8CYI4-F1
#
_cell.length_a   1.000
_cell.length_b   1.000
_cell.length_c   1.000
_cell.angle_alpha   90.00
_cell.angle_beta   90.00
_cell.angle_gamma   90.00
#
_symmetry.space_group_name_H-M   'P 1'
#
loop_
_entity.id
_entity.type
_entity.pdbx_description
1 polymer ?
#
loop_
_entity_poly.entity_id
_entity_poly.type
_entity_poly.pdbx_seq_one_letter_code
_entity_poly.pdbx_strand_id
1 'polypeptide(L)'
;MTSFDDIHENVEGYKKDVEILSQTLEDVCQEKQKNADLVAWFRLRKRMIKQSLEPMQSEIDDRISQSKNNIKAVSNASDELKRIKNQIDSENERKLERKLEEDLNEIPYESSPLTSKLNFSLEEINSNIAISERILEQIQVEQDSYKKALQEMDQIINFFRGIRKASDIDVNLSSEYINQSNVMIKKYNLKAGTLEPLPETYDPKEMEERYLEIREQVHQIDGRYPMRLFLDLRRTLRKIIHDVGNDRGIKAFSNRSSELIETTNQGIDMFNKKYWQITGQRWERIGTNKHGYKKVHPTHDKISLI
;
A
#
# COMPACT_ATOMS: atom_id res chain seq x y z
N MET A 1 17.21 -56.51 -6.92
CA MET A 1 16.08 -56.61 -7.89
C MET A 1 15.07 -55.56 -7.48
N THR A 2 14.73 -54.62 -8.36
CA THR A 2 13.68 -53.63 -8.09
C THR A 2 12.32 -54.32 -8.25
N SER A 3 11.46 -54.22 -7.24
CA SER A 3 10.12 -54.81 -7.26
C SER A 3 9.14 -53.95 -8.07
N PHE A 4 7.97 -54.49 -8.42
CA PHE A 4 6.93 -53.71 -9.08
C PHE A 4 6.40 -52.61 -8.15
N ASP A 5 6.25 -52.92 -6.86
CA ASP A 5 5.81 -51.97 -5.84
C ASP A 5 6.78 -50.78 -5.75
N ASP A 6 8.09 -51.04 -5.80
CA ASP A 6 9.12 -49.99 -5.81
C ASP A 6 8.95 -49.07 -7.04
N ILE A 7 8.63 -49.62 -8.21
CA ILE A 7 8.44 -48.82 -9.44
C ILE A 7 7.13 -48.02 -9.36
N HIS A 8 6.06 -48.64 -8.86
CA HIS A 8 4.77 -47.99 -8.67
C HIS A 8 4.86 -46.82 -7.67
N GLU A 9 5.48 -47.05 -6.51
CA GLU A 9 5.72 -46.03 -5.49
C GLU A 9 6.55 -44.87 -6.03
N ASN A 10 7.55 -45.16 -6.87
CA ASN A 10 8.34 -44.12 -7.51
C ASN A 10 7.52 -43.27 -8.50
N VAL A 11 6.60 -43.87 -9.28
CA VAL A 11 5.74 -43.13 -10.21
C VAL A 11 4.74 -42.25 -9.46
N GLU A 12 4.11 -42.77 -8.40
CA GLU A 12 3.25 -41.97 -7.49
C GLU A 12 4.05 -40.85 -6.82
N GLY A 13 5.30 -41.13 -6.46
CA GLY A 13 6.23 -40.15 -5.95
C GLY A 13 6.55 -39.03 -6.93
N TYR A 14 6.82 -39.36 -8.20
CA TYR A 14 7.02 -38.38 -9.26
C TYR A 14 5.79 -37.50 -9.45
N LYS A 15 4.58 -38.09 -9.41
CA LYS A 15 3.31 -37.36 -9.50
C LYS A 15 3.20 -36.33 -8.38
N LYS A 16 3.35 -36.76 -7.13
CA LYS A 16 3.25 -35.88 -5.96
C LYS A 16 4.26 -34.74 -6.01
N ASP A 17 5.52 -35.03 -6.31
CA ASP A 17 6.55 -34.00 -6.32
C ASP A 17 6.34 -32.99 -7.46
N VAL A 18 5.82 -33.44 -8.61
CA VAL A 18 5.46 -32.56 -9.72
C VAL A 18 4.26 -31.68 -9.40
N GLU A 19 3.26 -32.19 -8.68
CA GLU A 19 2.12 -31.37 -8.20
C GLU A 19 2.62 -30.25 -7.28
N ILE A 20 3.50 -30.58 -6.33
CA ILE A 20 4.11 -29.60 -5.43
C ILE A 20 4.90 -28.57 -6.24
N LEU A 21 5.76 -29.01 -7.17
CA LEU A 21 6.54 -28.10 -8.01
C LEU A 21 5.65 -27.22 -8.89
N SER A 22 4.57 -27.76 -9.46
CA SER A 22 3.60 -26.98 -10.23
C SER A 22 2.97 -25.88 -9.38
N GLN A 23 2.55 -26.21 -8.15
CA GLN A 23 2.02 -25.23 -7.22
C GLN A 23 3.04 -24.14 -6.90
N THR A 24 4.29 -24.49 -6.60
CA THR A 24 5.34 -23.49 -6.34
C THR A 24 5.62 -22.59 -7.56
N LEU A 25 5.51 -23.10 -8.79
CA LEU A 25 5.62 -22.29 -10.01
C LEU A 25 4.42 -21.34 -10.19
N GLU A 26 3.21 -21.77 -9.81
CA GLU A 26 2.02 -20.92 -9.79
C GLU A 26 2.12 -19.83 -8.73
N ASP A 27 2.64 -20.15 -7.54
CA ASP A 27 2.90 -19.18 -6.47
C ASP A 27 3.90 -18.11 -6.96
N VAL A 28 4.97 -18.50 -7.67
CA VAL A 28 5.90 -17.57 -8.32
C VAL A 28 5.19 -16.68 -9.35
N CYS A 29 4.21 -17.21 -10.09
CA CYS A 29 3.43 -16.41 -11.03
C CYS A 29 2.57 -15.36 -10.32
N GLN A 30 1.91 -15.75 -9.22
CA GLN A 30 1.11 -14.84 -8.39
C GLN A 30 1.98 -13.74 -7.78
N GLU A 31 3.15 -14.11 -7.27
CA GLU A 31 4.08 -13.17 -6.66
C GLU A 31 4.60 -12.17 -7.70
N LYS A 32 4.96 -12.63 -8.89
CA LYS A 32 5.33 -11.73 -10.00
C LYS A 32 4.17 -10.86 -10.50
N GLN A 33 2.92 -11.31 -10.37
CA GLN A 33 1.74 -10.56 -10.78
C GLN A 33 1.54 -9.28 -9.93
N LYS A 34 1.97 -9.28 -8.66
CA LYS A 34 1.99 -8.09 -7.80
C LYS A 34 2.71 -6.89 -8.45
N ASN A 35 3.77 -7.15 -9.21
CA ASN A 35 4.49 -6.11 -9.95
C ASN A 35 3.65 -5.49 -11.09
N ALA A 36 2.77 -6.27 -11.71
CA ALA A 36 1.86 -5.76 -12.75
C ALA A 36 0.86 -4.76 -12.17
N ASP A 37 0.37 -5.02 -10.96
CA ASP A 37 -0.54 -4.11 -10.24
C ASP A 37 0.17 -2.82 -9.84
N LEU A 38 1.43 -2.91 -9.37
CA LEU A 38 2.27 -1.73 -9.14
C LEU A 38 2.47 -0.89 -10.40
N VAL A 39 2.71 -1.54 -11.55
CA VAL A 39 2.82 -0.85 -12.84
C VAL A 39 1.50 -0.18 -13.24
N ALA A 40 0.36 -0.82 -12.99
CA ALA A 40 -0.95 -0.22 -13.23
C ALA A 40 -1.18 1.02 -12.34
N TRP A 41 -0.88 0.91 -11.05
CA TRP A 41 -0.91 2.02 -10.11
C TRP A 41 0.01 3.16 -10.54
N PHE A 42 1.25 2.85 -10.95
CA PHE A 42 2.22 3.82 -11.47
C PHE A 42 1.69 4.60 -12.68
N ARG A 43 0.92 3.96 -13.57
CA ARG A 43 0.28 4.63 -14.72
C ARG A 43 -0.80 5.61 -14.27
N LEU A 44 -1.51 5.32 -13.18
CA LEU A 44 -2.55 6.15 -12.59
C LEU A 44 -2.00 7.29 -11.72
N ARG A 45 -0.76 7.20 -11.26
CA ARG A 45 -0.03 8.24 -10.50
C ARG A 45 -0.29 9.68 -10.97
N LYS A 46 -0.18 9.95 -12.27
CA LYS A 46 -0.38 11.32 -12.81
C LYS A 46 -1.80 11.81 -12.59
N ARG A 47 -2.78 10.90 -12.70
CA ARG A 47 -4.19 11.18 -12.41
C ARG A 47 -4.39 11.42 -10.92
N MET A 48 -3.80 10.59 -10.07
CA MET A 48 -3.81 10.74 -8.61
C MET A 48 -3.28 12.12 -8.19
N ILE A 49 -2.14 12.55 -8.74
CA ILE A 49 -1.58 13.90 -8.49
C ILE A 49 -2.62 14.97 -8.86
N LYS A 50 -3.21 14.89 -10.05
CA LYS A 50 -4.14 15.91 -10.56
C LYS A 50 -5.50 15.93 -9.86
N GLN A 51 -6.00 14.77 -9.40
CA GLN A 51 -7.36 14.63 -8.86
C GLN A 51 -7.41 14.73 -7.33
N SER A 52 -6.31 14.45 -6.65
CA SER A 52 -6.24 14.48 -5.18
C SER A 52 -5.21 15.49 -4.67
N LEU A 53 -3.94 15.33 -5.04
CA LEU A 53 -2.86 16.12 -4.43
C LEU A 53 -2.88 17.60 -4.84
N GLU A 54 -3.06 17.91 -6.13
CA GLU A 54 -3.16 19.29 -6.63
C GLU A 54 -4.40 20.02 -6.07
N PRO A 55 -5.59 19.41 -6.00
CA PRO A 55 -6.74 20.00 -5.30
C PRO A 55 -6.51 20.23 -3.81
N MET A 56 -5.84 19.30 -3.10
CA MET A 56 -5.45 19.53 -1.70
C MET A 56 -4.58 20.77 -1.56
N GLN A 57 -3.56 20.90 -2.42
CA GLN A 57 -2.67 22.05 -2.42
C GLN A 57 -3.44 23.36 -2.65
N SER A 58 -4.31 23.39 -3.66
CA SER A 58 -5.15 24.56 -3.96
C SER A 58 -6.06 24.94 -2.79
N GLU A 59 -6.70 23.97 -2.16
CA GLU A 59 -7.61 24.25 -1.03
C GLU A 59 -6.85 24.77 0.20
N ILE A 60 -5.65 24.26 0.47
CA ILE A 60 -4.79 24.76 1.54
C ILE A 60 -4.35 26.20 1.24
N ASP A 61 -3.95 26.49 -0.01
CA ASP A 61 -3.54 27.84 -0.42
C ASP A 61 -4.70 28.85 -0.34
N ASP A 62 -5.91 28.45 -0.72
CA ASP A 62 -7.12 29.23 -0.55
C ASP A 62 -7.39 29.56 0.93
N ARG A 63 -7.22 28.58 1.83
CA ARG A 63 -7.37 28.80 3.28
C ARG A 63 -6.31 29.73 3.86
N ILE A 64 -5.07 29.64 3.39
CA ILE A 64 -4.01 30.60 3.77
C ILE A 64 -4.40 32.01 3.33
N SER A 65 -4.92 32.17 2.11
CA SER A 65 -5.35 33.45 1.57
C SER A 65 -6.54 34.04 2.35
N GLN A 66 -7.52 33.22 2.73
CA GLN A 66 -8.63 33.62 3.60
C GLN A 66 -8.13 34.03 5.00
N SER A 67 -7.24 33.25 5.59
CA SER A 67 -6.61 33.57 6.88
C SER A 67 -5.85 34.90 6.83
N LYS A 68 -5.09 35.19 5.75
CA LYS A 68 -4.44 36.50 5.55
C LYS A 68 -5.44 37.66 5.55
N ASN A 69 -6.59 37.48 4.90
CA ASN A 69 -7.63 38.50 4.86
C ASN A 69 -8.29 38.70 6.24
N ASN A 70 -8.53 37.61 6.97
CA ASN A 70 -9.08 37.68 8.33
C ASN A 70 -8.10 38.38 9.30
N ILE A 71 -6.79 38.07 9.23
CA ILE A 71 -5.77 38.75 10.03
C ILE A 71 -5.80 40.27 9.76
N LYS A 72 -5.86 40.68 8.48
CA LYS A 72 -5.95 42.10 8.13
C LYS A 72 -7.22 42.75 8.68
N ALA A 73 -8.38 42.09 8.57
CA ALA A 73 -9.64 42.61 9.06
C ALA A 73 -9.65 42.79 10.59
N VAL A 74 -9.21 41.77 11.33
CA VAL A 74 -9.14 41.83 12.81
C VAL A 74 -8.08 42.83 13.28
N SER A 75 -6.93 42.91 12.60
CA SER A 75 -5.90 43.92 12.91
C SER A 75 -6.43 45.34 12.72
N ASN A 76 -7.11 45.62 11.60
CA ASN A 76 -7.70 46.94 11.34
C ASN A 76 -8.74 47.30 12.41
N ALA A 77 -9.60 46.35 12.80
CA ALA A 77 -10.59 46.56 13.85
C ALA A 77 -9.93 46.81 15.23
N SER A 78 -8.87 46.06 15.56
CA SER A 78 -8.09 46.27 16.78
C SER A 78 -7.42 47.64 16.82
N ASP A 79 -6.83 48.07 15.69
CA ASP A 79 -6.19 49.39 15.56
C ASP A 79 -7.22 50.52 15.68
N GLU A 80 -8.42 50.35 15.14
CA GLU A 80 -9.52 51.30 15.29
C GLU A 80 -10.00 51.39 16.74
N LEU A 81 -10.15 50.26 17.44
CA LEU A 81 -10.45 50.24 18.88
C LEU A 81 -9.37 50.94 19.70
N LYS A 82 -8.08 50.75 19.37
CA LYS A 82 -6.96 51.46 20.01
C LYS A 82 -7.02 52.97 19.76
N ARG A 83 -7.41 53.41 18.55
CA ARG A 83 -7.62 54.83 18.24
C ARG A 83 -8.78 55.43 19.03
N ILE A 84 -9.92 54.74 19.10
CA ILE A 84 -11.09 55.16 19.88
C ILE A 84 -10.72 55.28 21.36
N LYS A 85 -9.99 54.30 21.90
CA LYS A 85 -9.45 54.36 23.26
C LYS A 85 -8.62 55.63 23.49
N ASN A 86 -7.64 55.87 22.62
CA ASN A 86 -6.77 57.06 22.75
C ASN A 86 -7.56 58.37 22.65
N GLN A 87 -8.60 58.42 21.82
CA GLN A 87 -9.50 59.58 21.74
C GLN A 87 -10.28 59.80 23.04
N ILE A 88 -10.88 58.74 23.60
CA ILE A 88 -11.59 58.80 24.88
C ILE A 88 -10.63 59.23 26.00
N ASP A 89 -9.42 58.66 26.05
CA ASP A 89 -8.41 59.02 27.04
C ASP A 89 -8.02 60.52 26.91
N SER A 90 -7.82 61.02 25.68
CA SER A 90 -7.51 62.45 25.45
C SER A 90 -8.67 63.40 25.76
N GLU A 91 -9.93 62.97 25.53
CA GLU A 91 -11.12 63.73 25.92
C GLU A 91 -11.30 63.75 27.44
N ASN A 92 -10.96 62.64 28.12
CA ASN A 92 -10.95 62.54 29.57
C ASN A 92 -9.92 63.50 30.17
N GLU A 93 -8.69 63.52 29.63
CA GLU A 93 -7.67 64.49 30.03
C GLU A 93 -8.17 65.93 29.85
N ARG A 94 -8.72 66.28 28.68
CA ARG A 94 -9.26 67.63 28.44
C ARG A 94 -10.44 68.01 29.34
N LYS A 95 -11.31 67.06 29.67
CA LYS A 95 -12.42 67.29 30.62
C LYS A 95 -11.91 67.47 32.05
N LEU A 96 -10.90 66.70 32.45
CA LEU A 96 -10.23 66.85 33.73
C LEU A 96 -9.51 68.19 33.83
N GLU A 97 -8.79 68.61 32.79
CA GLU A 97 -8.14 69.93 32.73
C GLU A 97 -9.14 71.06 32.89
N ARG A 98 -10.27 71.04 32.14
CA ARG A 98 -11.32 72.07 32.29
C ARG A 98 -11.98 72.06 33.65
N LYS A 99 -12.23 70.89 34.22
CA LYS A 99 -12.76 70.79 35.59
C LYS A 99 -11.74 71.27 36.62
N LEU A 100 -10.46 71.01 36.44
CA LEU A 100 -9.41 71.56 37.31
C LEU A 100 -9.32 73.09 37.20
N GLU A 101 -9.56 73.64 36.01
CA GLU A 101 -9.68 75.09 35.79
C GLU A 101 -10.95 75.68 36.42
N GLU A 102 -12.08 74.96 36.39
CA GLU A 102 -13.36 75.37 37.00
C GLU A 102 -13.40 75.17 38.53
N ASP A 103 -12.77 74.11 39.05
CA ASP A 103 -12.76 73.66 40.45
C ASP A 103 -11.62 74.30 41.29
N LEU A 104 -11.01 75.38 40.81
CA LEU A 104 -10.24 76.31 41.67
C LEU A 104 -11.11 76.96 42.77
N ASN A 105 -12.41 76.63 42.86
CA ASN A 105 -13.21 76.76 44.07
C ASN A 105 -14.15 75.54 44.28
N GLU A 106 -13.76 74.69 45.24
CA GLU A 106 -14.56 73.83 46.12
C GLU A 106 -15.32 72.57 45.61
N ILE A 107 -15.00 71.44 46.29
CA ILE A 107 -15.78 70.20 46.59
C ILE A 107 -15.34 68.91 45.85
N PRO A 108 -15.26 67.74 46.56
CA PRO A 108 -14.28 66.70 46.27
C PRO A 108 -14.74 65.59 45.32
N TYR A 109 -13.71 64.96 44.76
CA TYR A 109 -13.64 63.70 44.05
C TYR A 109 -14.47 62.61 44.76
N GLU A 110 -15.64 62.26 44.23
CA GLU A 110 -16.18 60.90 44.10
C GLU A 110 -17.68 60.93 43.69
N SER A 111 -18.06 60.04 42.78
CA SER A 111 -19.45 59.69 42.39
C SER A 111 -20.21 60.61 41.40
N SER A 112 -19.62 60.97 40.25
CA SER A 112 -20.45 61.33 39.09
C SER A 112 -20.89 60.07 38.32
N PRO A 113 -22.19 59.86 38.05
CA PRO A 113 -22.69 58.75 37.23
C PRO A 113 -22.13 58.72 35.79
N LEU A 114 -21.56 59.84 35.32
CA LEU A 114 -20.85 59.90 34.04
C LEU A 114 -19.49 59.19 34.11
N THR A 115 -18.74 59.34 35.20
CA THR A 115 -17.41 58.74 35.35
C THR A 115 -17.48 57.22 35.47
N SER A 116 -18.52 56.69 36.15
CA SER A 116 -18.73 55.24 36.26
C SER A 116 -19.19 54.60 34.93
N LYS A 117 -20.08 55.25 34.17
CA LYS A 117 -20.49 54.77 32.82
C LYS A 117 -19.34 54.81 31.81
N LEU A 118 -18.47 55.83 31.87
CA LEU A 118 -17.29 55.93 31.00
C LEU A 118 -16.21 54.92 31.36
N ASN A 119 -15.95 54.69 32.66
CA ASN A 119 -15.01 53.66 33.10
C ASN A 119 -15.45 52.25 32.66
N PHE A 120 -16.76 51.96 32.74
CA PHE A 120 -17.32 50.72 32.19
C PHE A 120 -17.11 50.59 30.68
N SER A 121 -17.23 51.69 29.94
CA SER A 121 -16.99 51.72 28.48
C SER A 121 -15.52 51.51 28.11
N LEU A 122 -14.58 52.02 28.91
CA LEU A 122 -13.14 51.78 28.73
C LEU A 122 -12.73 50.34 29.08
N GLU A 123 -13.31 49.77 30.13
CA GLU A 123 -13.12 48.34 30.47
C GLU A 123 -13.62 47.44 29.34
N GLU A 124 -14.77 47.77 28.74
CA GLU A 124 -15.34 47.04 27.60
C GLU A 124 -14.46 47.15 26.34
N ILE A 125 -13.91 48.33 26.04
CA ILE A 125 -12.96 48.52 24.93
C ILE A 125 -11.67 47.72 25.18
N ASN A 126 -11.10 47.77 26.39
CA ASN A 126 -9.90 47.01 26.72
C ASN A 126 -10.13 45.49 26.62
N SER A 127 -11.31 45.03 27.05
CA SER A 127 -11.73 43.63 26.89
C SER A 127 -11.80 43.23 25.42
N ASN A 128 -12.42 44.06 24.57
CA ASN A 128 -12.53 43.80 23.13
C ASN A 128 -11.18 43.82 22.40
N ILE A 129 -10.24 44.67 22.82
CA ILE A 129 -8.86 44.66 22.32
C ILE A 129 -8.18 43.33 22.68
N ALA A 130 -8.27 42.90 23.96
CA ALA A 130 -7.67 41.65 24.42
C ALA A 130 -8.28 40.42 23.71
N ILE A 131 -9.59 40.43 23.45
CA ILE A 131 -10.27 39.39 22.66
C ILE A 131 -9.73 39.38 21.22
N SER A 132 -9.61 40.56 20.60
CA SER A 132 -9.09 40.67 19.22
C SER A 132 -7.65 40.18 19.10
N GLU A 133 -6.78 40.49 20.08
CA GLU A 133 -5.41 40.01 20.13
C GLU A 133 -5.32 38.49 20.26
N ARG A 134 -6.18 37.87 21.10
CA ARG A 134 -6.29 36.41 21.19
C ARG A 134 -6.78 35.76 19.89
N ILE A 135 -7.77 36.37 19.23
CA ILE A 135 -8.27 35.89 17.94
C ILE A 135 -7.15 35.97 16.88
N LEU A 136 -6.38 37.06 16.85
CA LEU A 136 -5.24 37.19 15.95
C LEU A 136 -4.20 36.09 16.17
N GLU A 137 -3.84 35.83 17.42
CA GLU A 137 -2.89 34.77 17.78
C GLU A 137 -3.39 33.40 17.32
N GLN A 138 -4.67 33.08 17.54
CA GLN A 138 -5.28 31.84 17.07
C GLN A 138 -5.23 31.70 15.55
N ILE A 139 -5.61 32.74 14.81
CA ILE A 139 -5.60 32.72 13.34
C ILE A 139 -4.17 32.61 12.80
N GLN A 140 -3.18 33.23 13.45
CA GLN A 140 -1.77 33.10 13.07
C GLN A 140 -1.24 31.68 13.26
N VAL A 141 -1.53 31.06 14.40
CA VAL A 141 -1.16 29.65 14.67
C VAL A 141 -1.79 28.72 13.63
N GLU A 142 -3.07 28.94 13.29
CA GLU A 142 -3.75 28.18 12.26
C GLU A 142 -3.12 28.40 10.87
N GLN A 143 -2.78 29.64 10.52
CA GLN A 143 -2.11 29.98 9.26
C GLN A 143 -0.76 29.28 9.12
N ASP A 144 0.04 29.25 10.18
CA ASP A 144 1.35 28.61 10.16
C ASP A 144 1.23 27.08 10.04
N SER A 145 0.19 26.49 10.64
CA SER A 145 -0.17 25.10 10.43
C SER A 145 -0.50 24.80 8.96
N TYR A 146 -1.28 25.67 8.29
CA TYR A 146 -1.56 25.53 6.85
C TYR A 146 -0.31 25.71 5.98
N LYS A 147 0.57 26.67 6.29
CA LYS A 147 1.84 26.86 5.55
C LYS A 147 2.74 25.62 5.61
N LYS A 148 2.85 24.99 6.78
CA LYS A 148 3.59 23.73 6.95
C LYS A 148 2.98 22.62 6.10
N ALA A 149 1.65 22.45 6.17
CA ALA A 149 0.95 21.46 5.36
C ALA A 149 1.15 21.70 3.85
N LEU A 150 1.19 22.96 3.40
CA LEU A 150 1.46 23.30 2.01
C LEU A 150 2.87 22.86 1.57
N GLN A 151 3.89 23.11 2.41
CA GLN A 151 5.26 22.69 2.14
C GLN A 151 5.40 21.16 2.09
N GLU A 152 4.74 20.45 3.00
CA GLU A 152 4.72 18.98 3.00
C GLU A 152 4.01 18.45 1.74
N MET A 153 2.90 19.06 1.31
CA MET A 153 2.22 18.71 0.07
C MET A 153 3.07 18.94 -1.18
N ASP A 154 3.82 20.05 -1.24
CA ASP A 154 4.77 20.31 -2.32
C ASP A 154 5.86 19.23 -2.39
N GLN A 155 6.39 18.81 -1.25
CA GLN A 155 7.37 17.72 -1.18
C GLN A 155 6.78 16.41 -1.72
N ILE A 156 5.57 16.05 -1.30
CA ILE A 156 4.86 14.84 -1.73
C ILE A 156 4.60 14.86 -3.25
N ILE A 157 4.09 15.98 -3.77
CA ILE A 157 3.84 16.15 -5.20
C ILE A 157 5.13 16.03 -5.99
N ASN A 158 6.20 16.69 -5.54
CA ASN A 158 7.49 16.64 -6.21
C ASN A 158 8.11 15.23 -6.19
N PHE A 159 7.98 14.51 -5.07
CA PHE A 159 8.38 13.11 -4.97
C PHE A 159 7.66 12.26 -6.02
N PHE A 160 6.33 12.27 -6.05
CA PHE A 160 5.58 11.47 -7.02
C PHE A 160 5.82 11.93 -8.45
N ARG A 161 6.02 13.22 -8.72
CA ARG A 161 6.43 13.70 -10.06
C ARG A 161 7.81 13.20 -10.46
N GLY A 162 8.74 13.05 -9.51
CA GLY A 162 10.09 12.55 -9.71
C GLY A 162 10.20 11.09 -10.17
N ILE A 163 9.21 10.25 -9.84
CA ILE A 163 9.21 8.82 -10.22
C ILE A 163 9.05 8.66 -11.74
N ARG A 164 10.05 8.09 -12.42
CA ARG A 164 10.07 7.94 -13.89
C ARG A 164 9.62 6.57 -14.36
N LYS A 165 9.92 5.51 -13.60
CA LYS A 165 9.55 4.12 -13.89
C LYS A 165 8.92 3.47 -12.64
N ALA A 166 8.14 2.41 -12.84
CA ALA A 166 7.58 1.64 -11.73
C ALA A 166 8.66 1.00 -10.85
N SER A 167 9.81 0.64 -11.43
CA SER A 167 10.99 0.16 -10.70
C SER A 167 11.62 1.19 -9.76
N ASP A 168 11.34 2.47 -9.97
CA ASP A 168 11.92 3.57 -9.19
C ASP A 168 11.04 3.92 -7.97
N ILE A 169 9.94 3.19 -7.76
CA ILE A 169 9.04 3.39 -6.63
C ILE A 169 9.69 2.85 -5.37
N ASP A 170 10.02 3.74 -4.45
CA ASP A 170 10.28 3.38 -3.07
C ASP A 170 8.94 3.10 -2.38
N VAL A 171 8.64 1.82 -2.15
CA VAL A 171 7.35 1.36 -1.59
C VAL A 171 7.11 1.93 -0.19
N ASN A 172 8.16 2.01 0.63
CA ASN A 172 8.05 2.47 2.01
C ASN A 172 7.76 3.96 2.06
N LEU A 173 8.59 4.74 1.36
CA LEU A 173 8.44 6.20 1.31
C LEU A 173 7.14 6.62 0.63
N SER A 174 6.74 5.92 -0.44
CA SER A 174 5.48 6.19 -1.14
C SER A 174 4.27 5.89 -0.25
N SER A 175 4.31 4.79 0.52
CA SER A 175 3.25 4.44 1.48
C SER A 175 3.15 5.47 2.62
N GLU A 176 4.30 5.93 3.11
CA GLU A 176 4.35 6.99 4.12
C GLU A 176 3.69 8.27 3.61
N TYR A 177 4.04 8.75 2.41
CA TYR A 177 3.46 9.95 1.83
C TYR A 177 1.98 9.84 1.51
N ILE A 178 1.50 8.67 1.10
CA ILE A 178 0.06 8.41 0.94
C ILE A 178 -0.65 8.53 2.29
N ASN A 179 -0.11 7.92 3.34
CA ASN A 179 -0.66 7.99 4.69
C ASN A 179 -0.66 9.42 5.23
N GLN A 180 0.46 10.14 5.10
CA GLN A 180 0.56 11.55 5.51
C GLN A 180 -0.49 12.41 4.80
N SER A 181 -0.66 12.25 3.49
CA SER A 181 -1.68 12.97 2.71
C SER A 181 -3.09 12.66 3.22
N ASN A 182 -3.41 11.38 3.45
CA ASN A 182 -4.72 10.97 3.97
C ASN A 182 -4.98 11.49 5.40
N VAL A 183 -3.94 11.59 6.24
CA VAL A 183 -4.02 12.23 7.56
C VAL A 183 -4.29 13.73 7.41
N MET A 184 -3.65 14.42 6.47
CA MET A 184 -3.94 15.84 6.21
C MET A 184 -5.38 16.07 5.74
N ILE A 185 -5.89 15.24 4.83
CA ILE A 185 -7.29 15.32 4.37
C ILE A 185 -8.23 15.29 5.57
N LYS A 186 -8.02 14.35 6.50
CA LYS A 186 -8.83 14.22 7.71
C LYS A 186 -8.64 15.39 8.67
N LYS A 187 -7.39 15.74 8.97
CA LYS A 187 -7.02 16.79 9.93
C LYS A 187 -7.58 18.15 9.52
N TYR A 188 -7.50 18.49 8.25
CA TYR A 188 -7.95 19.77 7.71
C TYR A 188 -9.34 19.70 7.08
N ASN A 189 -9.99 18.53 7.06
CA ASN A 189 -11.29 18.31 6.42
C ASN A 189 -11.31 18.85 4.97
N LEU A 190 -10.35 18.40 4.17
CA LEU A 190 -10.21 18.80 2.77
C LEU A 190 -11.23 18.04 1.90
N LYS A 191 -11.68 18.66 0.81
CA LYS A 191 -12.65 18.07 -0.13
C LYS A 191 -12.02 17.10 -1.12
N ALA A 192 -10.69 16.99 -1.13
CA ALA A 192 -9.97 16.07 -1.98
C ALA A 192 -10.27 14.60 -1.61
N GLY A 193 -10.36 13.74 -2.63
CA GLY A 193 -10.53 12.31 -2.41
C GLY A 193 -9.29 11.69 -1.78
N THR A 194 -9.51 10.73 -0.86
CA THR A 194 -8.43 9.96 -0.24
C THR A 194 -7.61 9.22 -1.29
N LEU A 195 -6.30 9.19 -1.09
CA LEU A 195 -5.38 8.45 -1.94
C LEU A 195 -5.51 6.96 -1.67
N GLU A 196 -5.61 6.19 -2.75
CA GLU A 196 -5.56 4.73 -2.69
C GLU A 196 -4.17 4.28 -2.20
N PRO A 197 -4.08 3.23 -1.35
CA PRO A 197 -2.82 2.67 -0.94
C PRO A 197 -2.05 2.10 -2.14
N LEU A 198 -0.74 1.94 -1.99
CA LEU A 198 0.03 1.17 -2.96
C LEU A 198 -0.46 -0.29 -2.97
N PRO A 199 -0.59 -0.91 -4.15
CA PRO A 199 -0.80 -2.35 -4.22
C PRO A 199 0.40 -3.07 -3.62
N GLU A 200 0.17 -4.28 -3.13
CA GLU A 200 1.25 -5.14 -2.65
C GLU A 200 2.28 -5.31 -3.77
N THR A 201 3.55 -5.16 -3.41
CA THR A 201 4.67 -5.44 -4.30
C THR A 201 5.27 -6.77 -3.90
N TYR A 202 5.93 -7.45 -4.85
CA TYR A 202 6.56 -8.71 -4.52
C TYR A 202 7.76 -8.51 -3.60
N ASP A 203 7.91 -9.34 -2.57
CA ASP A 203 9.08 -9.30 -1.68
C ASP A 203 10.26 -10.00 -2.37
N PRO A 204 11.39 -9.32 -2.64
CA PRO A 204 12.57 -9.95 -3.21
C PRO A 204 13.09 -11.14 -2.39
N LYS A 205 12.91 -11.12 -1.06
CA LYS A 205 13.28 -12.24 -0.20
C LYS A 205 12.35 -13.42 -0.38
N GLU A 206 11.05 -13.18 -0.36
CA GLU A 206 10.05 -14.22 -0.59
C GLU A 206 10.26 -14.86 -1.98
N MET A 207 10.53 -14.05 -3.01
CA MET A 207 10.85 -14.57 -4.34
C MET A 207 12.11 -15.44 -4.40
N GLU A 208 13.18 -15.05 -3.69
CA GLU A 208 14.40 -15.88 -3.63
C GLU A 208 14.15 -17.17 -2.84
N GLU A 209 13.35 -17.12 -1.77
CA GLU A 209 12.91 -18.30 -1.03
C GLU A 209 12.14 -19.27 -1.94
N ARG A 210 11.20 -18.77 -2.75
CA ARG A 210 10.49 -19.59 -3.75
C ARG A 210 11.43 -20.16 -4.81
N TYR A 211 12.45 -19.42 -5.23
CA TYR A 211 13.46 -19.92 -6.17
C TYR A 211 14.35 -21.00 -5.57
N LEU A 212 14.69 -20.89 -4.28
CA LEU A 212 15.38 -21.96 -3.56
C LEU A 212 14.48 -23.20 -3.44
N GLU A 213 13.22 -23.02 -3.07
CA GLU A 213 12.23 -24.11 -2.99
C GLU A 213 12.11 -24.86 -4.33
N ILE A 214 12.00 -24.13 -5.46
CA ILE A 214 11.99 -24.73 -6.80
C ILE A 214 13.28 -25.52 -7.07
N ARG A 215 14.45 -24.97 -6.74
CA ARG A 215 15.74 -25.65 -6.96
C ARG A 215 15.82 -26.95 -6.15
N GLU A 216 15.37 -26.92 -4.90
CA GLU A 216 15.34 -28.10 -4.02
C GLU A 216 14.37 -29.16 -4.52
N GLN A 217 13.13 -28.78 -4.87
CA GLN A 217 12.13 -29.69 -5.42
C GLN A 217 12.59 -30.32 -6.74
N VAL A 218 13.17 -29.53 -7.65
CA VAL A 218 13.76 -30.06 -8.89
C VAL A 218 14.89 -31.03 -8.57
N HIS A 219 15.74 -30.75 -7.58
CA HIS A 219 16.81 -31.65 -7.17
C HIS A 219 16.27 -32.97 -6.59
N GLN A 220 15.19 -32.91 -5.78
CA GLN A 220 14.52 -34.10 -5.26
C GLN A 220 13.93 -34.96 -6.38
N ILE A 221 13.23 -34.33 -7.33
CA ILE A 221 12.63 -35.03 -8.49
C ILE A 221 13.73 -35.65 -9.37
N ASP A 222 14.83 -34.93 -9.62
CA ASP A 222 15.94 -35.42 -10.44
C ASP A 222 16.76 -36.51 -9.71
N GLY A 223 16.77 -36.48 -8.37
CA GLY A 223 17.41 -37.45 -7.49
C GLY A 223 16.62 -38.75 -7.31
N ARG A 224 15.30 -38.77 -7.58
CA ARG A 224 14.56 -40.03 -7.70
C ARG A 224 15.12 -40.88 -8.84
N TYR A 225 15.07 -42.21 -8.68
CA TYR A 225 15.68 -43.15 -9.63
C TYR A 225 15.25 -42.84 -11.08
N PRO A 226 16.21 -42.66 -12.00
CA PRO A 226 15.91 -42.17 -13.34
C PRO A 226 15.14 -43.21 -14.15
N MET A 227 13.82 -43.03 -14.26
CA MET A 227 13.00 -43.84 -15.14
C MET A 227 13.02 -43.29 -16.56
N ARG A 228 13.25 -44.17 -17.55
CA ARG A 228 13.24 -43.79 -18.97
C ARG A 228 11.90 -43.22 -19.44
N LEU A 229 10.80 -43.54 -18.73
CA LEU A 229 9.45 -43.04 -19.03
C LEU A 229 9.29 -41.54 -18.72
N PHE A 230 10.16 -40.95 -17.90
CA PHE A 230 10.12 -39.54 -17.50
C PHE A 230 11.27 -38.70 -18.10
N LEU A 231 11.81 -39.11 -19.25
CA LEU A 231 12.90 -38.36 -19.90
C LEU A 231 12.48 -36.94 -20.30
N ASP A 232 11.26 -36.76 -20.79
CA ASP A 232 10.76 -35.44 -21.19
C ASP A 232 10.46 -34.56 -19.96
N LEU A 233 9.96 -35.14 -18.87
CA LEU A 233 9.85 -34.46 -17.58
C LEU A 233 11.23 -33.89 -17.15
N ARG A 234 12.30 -34.68 -17.21
CA ARG A 234 13.65 -34.20 -16.86
C ARG A 234 14.14 -33.06 -17.74
N ARG A 235 13.75 -33.03 -19.02
CA ARG A 235 14.06 -31.89 -19.91
C ARG A 235 13.32 -30.64 -19.44
N THR A 236 12.05 -30.75 -19.07
CA THR A 236 11.25 -29.65 -18.52
C THR A 236 11.83 -29.11 -17.21
N LEU A 237 12.26 -29.99 -16.29
CA LEU A 237 12.93 -29.60 -15.04
C LEU A 237 14.18 -28.74 -15.28
N ARG A 238 15.03 -29.11 -16.25
CA ARG A 238 16.21 -28.30 -16.61
C ARG A 238 15.84 -26.93 -17.15
N LYS A 239 14.77 -26.83 -17.95
CA LYS A 239 14.27 -25.53 -18.43
C LYS A 239 13.77 -24.68 -17.27
N ILE A 240 13.13 -25.26 -16.26
CA ILE A 240 12.68 -24.55 -15.06
C ILE A 240 13.87 -23.95 -14.31
N ILE A 241 14.93 -24.72 -14.06
CA ILE A 241 16.15 -24.18 -13.42
C ILE A 241 16.76 -23.05 -14.22
N HIS A 242 16.80 -23.17 -15.55
CA HIS A 242 17.24 -22.10 -16.43
C HIS A 242 16.33 -20.87 -16.34
N ASP A 243 15.02 -21.05 -16.25
CA ASP A 243 14.04 -19.96 -16.17
C ASP A 243 14.11 -19.24 -14.81
N VAL A 244 14.38 -19.98 -13.72
CA VAL A 244 14.73 -19.44 -12.38
C VAL A 244 16.04 -18.66 -12.43
N GLY A 245 17.10 -19.25 -13.00
CA GLY A 245 18.43 -18.61 -13.06
C GLY A 245 18.48 -17.32 -13.88
N ASN A 246 17.52 -17.12 -14.79
CA ASN A 246 17.40 -15.93 -15.62
C ASN A 246 16.24 -15.01 -15.21
N ASP A 247 15.57 -15.27 -14.09
CA ASP A 247 14.43 -14.49 -13.61
C ASP A 247 13.37 -14.23 -14.71
N ARG A 248 12.93 -15.29 -15.39
CA ARG A 248 12.01 -15.16 -16.53
C ARG A 248 10.64 -14.60 -16.10
N GLY A 249 9.87 -14.11 -17.08
CA GLY A 249 8.54 -13.55 -16.82
C GLY A 249 7.47 -14.61 -16.50
N ILE A 250 6.32 -14.15 -15.98
CA ILE A 250 5.14 -14.97 -15.58
C ILE A 250 4.79 -16.05 -16.61
N LYS A 251 4.76 -15.68 -17.91
CA LYS A 251 4.40 -16.60 -18.99
C LYS A 251 5.34 -17.82 -19.08
N ALA A 252 6.62 -17.65 -18.76
CA ALA A 252 7.56 -18.76 -18.75
C ALA A 252 7.19 -19.77 -17.66
N PHE A 253 7.01 -19.31 -16.43
CA PHE A 253 6.66 -20.15 -15.28
C PHE A 253 5.30 -20.84 -15.46
N SER A 254 4.27 -20.12 -15.92
CA SER A 254 2.95 -20.70 -16.22
C SER A 254 3.03 -21.78 -17.29
N ASN A 255 3.75 -21.54 -18.40
CA ASN A 255 3.96 -22.56 -19.43
C ASN A 255 4.70 -23.79 -18.88
N ARG A 256 5.68 -23.60 -17.99
CA ARG A 256 6.43 -24.72 -17.38
C ARG A 256 5.57 -25.57 -16.46
N SER A 257 4.70 -24.96 -15.66
CA SER A 257 3.73 -25.69 -14.85
C SER A 257 2.85 -26.58 -15.74
N SER A 258 2.30 -26.04 -16.83
CA SER A 258 1.50 -26.82 -17.78
C SER A 258 2.31 -27.95 -18.45
N GLU A 259 3.53 -27.66 -18.91
CA GLU A 259 4.42 -28.67 -19.51
C GLU A 259 4.79 -29.80 -18.52
N LEU A 260 4.97 -29.49 -17.23
CA LEU A 260 5.27 -30.49 -16.19
C LEU A 260 4.12 -31.48 -16.02
N ILE A 261 2.89 -30.97 -15.88
CA ILE A 261 1.69 -31.78 -15.70
C ILE A 261 1.48 -32.67 -16.94
N GLU A 262 1.56 -32.08 -18.14
CA GLU A 262 1.36 -32.79 -19.39
C GLU A 262 2.39 -33.93 -19.55
N THR A 263 3.68 -33.65 -19.37
CA THR A 263 4.75 -34.65 -19.54
C THR A 263 4.68 -35.76 -18.49
N THR A 264 4.24 -35.43 -17.27
CA THR A 264 4.05 -36.42 -16.20
C THR A 264 2.87 -37.33 -16.50
N ASN A 265 1.74 -36.76 -16.91
CA ASN A 265 0.57 -37.53 -17.35
C ASN A 265 0.88 -38.44 -18.54
N GLN A 266 1.67 -37.97 -19.51
CA GLN A 266 2.14 -38.82 -20.62
C GLN A 266 3.00 -39.98 -20.11
N GLY A 267 3.92 -39.74 -19.17
CA GLY A 267 4.75 -40.79 -18.56
C GLY A 267 3.93 -41.82 -17.80
N ILE A 268 2.94 -41.38 -17.01
CA ILE A 268 1.99 -42.23 -16.28
C ILE A 268 1.12 -43.04 -17.24
N ASP A 269 0.60 -42.43 -18.31
CA ASP A 269 -0.18 -43.13 -19.33
C ASP A 269 0.65 -44.21 -20.02
N MET A 270 1.90 -43.92 -20.37
CA MET A 270 2.83 -44.92 -20.90
C MET A 270 3.10 -46.06 -19.91
N PHE A 271 3.23 -45.75 -18.61
CA PHE A 271 3.36 -46.74 -17.55
C PHE A 271 2.10 -47.64 -17.47
N ASN A 272 0.92 -47.02 -17.43
CA ASN A 272 -0.38 -47.69 -17.36
C ASN A 272 -0.71 -48.52 -18.61
N LYS A 273 -0.24 -48.11 -19.79
CA LYS A 273 -0.42 -48.86 -21.03
C LYS A 273 0.55 -50.02 -21.15
N LYS A 274 1.83 -49.83 -20.85
CA LYS A 274 2.85 -50.85 -21.12
C LYS A 274 3.09 -51.76 -19.93
N TYR A 275 3.42 -51.18 -18.78
CA TYR A 275 3.92 -51.93 -17.64
C TYR A 275 2.78 -52.48 -16.80
N TRP A 276 1.79 -51.64 -16.49
CA TRP A 276 0.59 -52.06 -15.77
C TRP A 276 -0.19 -53.19 -16.47
N GLN A 277 -0.32 -53.15 -17.80
CA GLN A 277 -1.01 -54.22 -18.54
C GLN A 277 -0.29 -55.57 -18.44
N ILE A 278 1.05 -55.56 -18.35
CA ILE A 278 1.87 -56.76 -18.26
C ILE A 278 1.90 -57.31 -16.83
N THR A 279 2.04 -56.44 -15.82
CA THR A 279 2.22 -56.86 -14.42
C THR A 279 0.92 -56.91 -13.63
N GLY A 280 -0.04 -56.04 -13.96
CA GLY A 280 -1.40 -56.01 -13.43
C GLY A 280 -2.35 -56.98 -14.14
N GLN A 281 -1.89 -57.75 -15.14
CA GLN A 281 -2.63 -58.91 -15.64
C GLN A 281 -1.71 -60.12 -15.55
N ARG A 282 -1.71 -60.78 -14.39
CA ARG A 282 -0.98 -62.03 -14.24
C ARG A 282 -1.75 -63.15 -14.94
N TRP A 283 -1.01 -64.03 -15.58
CA TRP A 283 -1.53 -65.28 -16.12
C TRP A 283 -1.21 -66.39 -15.14
N GLU A 284 -2.23 -66.97 -14.52
CA GLU A 284 -2.06 -68.14 -13.66
C GLU A 284 -2.18 -69.40 -14.52
N ARG A 285 -1.21 -70.31 -14.38
CA ARG A 285 -1.22 -71.61 -15.03
C ARG A 285 -2.29 -72.48 -14.37
N ILE A 286 -3.23 -72.99 -15.15
CA ILE A 286 -4.22 -73.94 -14.65
C ILE A 286 -3.50 -75.30 -14.51
N GLY A 287 -3.38 -75.78 -13.27
CA GLY A 287 -2.44 -76.83 -12.84
C GLY A 287 -2.55 -78.22 -13.48
N THR A 288 -3.42 -78.45 -14.47
CA THR A 288 -3.66 -79.81 -15.01
C THR A 288 -3.83 -79.93 -16.52
N ASN A 289 -3.78 -78.86 -17.34
CA ASN A 289 -3.91 -78.99 -18.81
C ASN A 289 -2.79 -78.27 -19.60
N LYS A 290 -2.40 -78.88 -20.74
CA LYS A 290 -1.23 -78.50 -21.56
C LYS A 290 -1.29 -77.10 -22.21
N HIS A 291 -2.43 -76.40 -22.19
CA HIS A 291 -2.58 -75.08 -22.85
C HIS A 291 -3.42 -74.04 -22.08
N GLY A 292 -3.56 -74.16 -20.76
CA GLY A 292 -4.45 -73.28 -19.98
C GLY A 292 -3.73 -72.20 -19.18
N TYR A 293 -3.77 -70.95 -19.65
CA TYR A 293 -3.53 -69.77 -18.81
C TYR A 293 -4.85 -69.02 -18.63
N LYS A 294 -5.22 -68.67 -17.39
CA LYS A 294 -6.34 -67.75 -17.14
C LYS A 294 -5.82 -66.39 -16.73
N LYS A 295 -6.52 -65.35 -17.15
CA LYS A 295 -6.26 -63.98 -16.73
C LYS A 295 -6.71 -63.82 -15.28
N VAL A 296 -5.83 -63.34 -14.41
CA VAL A 296 -6.12 -63.05 -13.00
C VAL A 296 -6.38 -61.55 -12.81
N HIS A 297 -7.14 -61.20 -11.78
CA HIS A 297 -7.31 -59.82 -11.38
C HIS A 297 -5.96 -59.15 -11.08
N PRO A 298 -5.85 -57.83 -11.30
CA PRO A 298 -4.63 -57.10 -11.00
C PRO A 298 -4.25 -57.21 -9.53
N THR A 299 -2.95 -57.27 -9.27
CA THR A 299 -2.41 -57.35 -7.91
C THR A 299 -2.10 -55.98 -7.31
N HIS A 300 -2.33 -54.89 -8.05
CA HIS A 300 -2.16 -53.50 -7.58
C HIS A 300 -3.19 -52.60 -8.29
N ASP A 301 -3.14 -51.29 -8.05
CA ASP A 301 -4.02 -50.34 -8.71
C ASP A 301 -3.36 -49.66 -9.92
N LYS A 302 -4.20 -49.12 -10.81
CA LYS A 302 -3.72 -48.21 -11.86
C LYS A 302 -3.37 -46.87 -11.24
N ILE A 303 -2.31 -46.27 -11.73
CA ILE A 303 -1.96 -44.90 -11.36
C ILE A 303 -2.96 -43.96 -12.02
N SER A 304 -3.59 -43.10 -11.24
CA SER A 304 -4.53 -42.11 -11.78
C SER A 304 -3.79 -41.02 -12.54
N LEU A 305 -4.27 -40.70 -13.75
CA LEU A 305 -3.85 -39.48 -14.44
C LEU A 305 -4.35 -38.28 -13.62
N ILE A 306 -3.52 -37.23 -13.56
CA ILE A 306 -3.90 -35.93 -12.98
C ILE A 306 -5.01 -35.33 -13.84
#